data_AF-A0A662U5A0-F1
#
_entry.id   AF-A0A662U5A0-F1
#
_cell.length_a   1.000
_cell.length_b   1.000
_cell.length_c   1.000
_cell.angle_alpha   90.00
_cell.angle_beta   90.00
_cell.angle_gamma   90.00
#
_symmetry.space_group_name_H-M   'P 1'
#
loop_
_entity.id
_entity.type
_entity.pdbx_description
1 polymer ?
#
loop_
_entity_poly.entity_id
_entity_poly.type
_entity_poly.pdbx_seq_one_letter_code
_entity_poly.pdbx_strand_id
1 'polypeptide(L)'
;MSKKYVLVRIRKGLVHGLLGKYYEISPDKPPEKQFLKRNLRKTRIDPQINFVWWDKPAPEVPAEFFAVEWTGSLVVNQAGLYRFYILTDDGARLWINDKLIIDAWKDQAPTVYHSDVLALSAGYHKIDLRFYNKYVFGEIMLGWIRPDGIAEIIPSENYATPLNDKILIKGLPSKYRIELWSGGKLLEAEAKDGKAELDVKEIMKPIDGYFKIYDDTGRLIFESPVIRDIWGGDIFQIGEE
;
A
#
# COMPACT_ATOMS: atom_id res chain seq x y z
N MET A 1 -32.37 12.65 28.19
CA MET A 1 -30.90 12.71 28.27
C MET A 1 -30.36 12.50 26.88
N SER A 2 -29.51 13.39 26.35
CA SER A 2 -28.87 13.17 25.06
C SER A 2 -27.90 11.99 25.20
N LYS A 3 -28.10 10.91 24.44
CA LYS A 3 -27.08 9.86 24.32
C LYS A 3 -25.79 10.51 23.87
N LYS A 4 -24.70 10.25 24.59
CA LYS A 4 -23.37 10.64 24.15
C LYS A 4 -22.79 9.45 23.37
N TYR A 5 -22.26 9.74 22.20
CA TYR A 5 -21.61 8.74 21.36
C TYR A 5 -20.10 8.95 21.43
N VAL A 6 -19.36 7.86 21.34
CA VAL A 6 -17.91 7.87 21.13
C VAL A 6 -17.57 7.03 19.92
N LEU A 7 -16.55 7.46 19.18
CA LEU A 7 -16.00 6.71 18.05
C LEU A 7 -14.55 6.35 18.37
N VAL A 8 -14.26 5.05 18.44
CA VAL A 8 -12.93 4.55 18.79
C VAL A 8 -12.36 3.76 17.62
N ARG A 9 -11.12 4.04 17.22
CA ARG A 9 -10.38 3.19 16.28
C ARG A 9 -9.95 1.91 17.01
N ILE A 10 -10.59 0.79 16.68
CA ILE A 10 -10.31 -0.51 17.30
C ILE A 10 -9.32 -1.35 16.49
N ARG A 11 -9.08 -0.99 15.22
CA ARG A 11 -8.05 -1.61 14.37
C ARG A 11 -7.48 -0.59 13.40
N LYS A 12 -6.15 -0.53 13.29
CA LYS A 12 -5.47 0.19 12.20
C LYS A 12 -5.51 -0.62 10.91
N GLY A 13 -5.82 0.04 9.81
CA GLY A 13 -5.89 -0.48 8.46
C GLY A 13 -4.57 -0.49 7.72
N LEU A 14 -3.49 -0.04 8.35
CA LEU A 14 -2.18 0.03 7.72
C LEU A 14 -1.29 -1.13 8.19
N VAL A 15 -0.52 -1.70 7.27
CA VAL A 15 0.62 -2.57 7.60
C VAL A 15 1.90 -2.07 6.96
N HIS A 16 3.01 -2.39 7.61
CA HIS A 16 4.35 -2.17 7.06
C HIS A 16 4.63 -3.19 5.95
N GLY A 17 5.28 -2.75 4.88
CA GLY A 17 5.56 -3.56 3.70
C GLY A 17 4.74 -3.18 2.46
N LEU A 18 5.07 -3.83 1.35
CA LEU A 18 4.42 -3.64 0.05
C LEU A 18 3.55 -4.85 -0.30
N LEU A 19 2.46 -4.61 -1.03
CA LEU A 19 1.64 -5.67 -1.61
C LEU A 19 2.38 -6.30 -2.78
N GLY A 20 2.95 -7.48 -2.58
CA GLY A 20 3.57 -8.31 -3.60
C GLY A 20 2.55 -9.23 -4.27
N LYS A 21 2.38 -9.07 -5.58
CA LYS A 21 1.64 -10.00 -6.45
C LYS A 21 2.65 -10.81 -7.25
N TYR A 22 2.63 -12.12 -7.09
CA TYR A 22 3.53 -13.07 -7.73
C TYR A 22 2.82 -13.78 -8.87
N TYR A 23 3.47 -13.82 -10.02
CA TYR A 23 2.93 -14.33 -11.27
C TYR A 23 3.81 -15.45 -11.81
N GLU A 24 3.17 -16.47 -12.36
CA GLU A 24 3.82 -17.39 -13.30
C GLU A 24 3.79 -16.74 -14.69
N ILE A 25 4.93 -16.68 -15.37
CA ILE A 25 5.06 -16.11 -16.71
C ILE A 25 5.53 -17.18 -17.71
N SER A 26 5.17 -17.01 -18.98
CA SER A 26 5.62 -17.90 -20.06
C SER A 26 6.96 -17.41 -20.62
N PRO A 27 7.91 -18.32 -20.94
CA PRO A 27 9.17 -17.97 -21.59
C PRO A 27 8.99 -17.39 -23.00
N ASP A 28 7.87 -17.69 -23.67
CA ASP A 28 7.63 -17.34 -25.07
C ASP A 28 7.04 -15.93 -25.25
N LYS A 29 6.81 -15.20 -24.16
CA LYS A 29 6.14 -13.89 -24.17
C LYS A 29 6.95 -12.86 -23.39
N PRO A 30 6.92 -11.58 -23.80
CA PRO A 30 7.61 -10.53 -23.06
C PRO A 30 7.06 -10.42 -21.62
N PRO A 31 7.90 -10.47 -20.56
CA PRO A 31 7.46 -10.43 -19.16
C PRO A 31 6.53 -9.25 -18.84
N GLU A 32 6.78 -8.08 -19.41
CA GLU A 32 5.99 -6.85 -19.16
C GLU A 32 4.52 -6.95 -19.59
N LYS A 33 4.17 -7.93 -20.45
CA LYS A 33 2.79 -8.16 -20.90
C LYS A 33 2.06 -9.23 -20.07
N GLN A 34 2.69 -9.76 -19.02
CA GLN A 34 2.24 -10.96 -18.31
C GLN A 34 1.77 -10.73 -16.87
N PHE A 35 1.72 -9.48 -16.40
CA PHE A 35 1.12 -9.06 -15.12
C PHE A 35 -0.43 -9.12 -15.17
N LEU A 36 -0.97 -10.30 -15.45
CA LEU A 36 -2.39 -10.54 -15.69
C LEU A 36 -3.00 -11.37 -14.55
N LYS A 37 -4.28 -11.14 -14.23
CA LYS A 37 -4.99 -11.89 -13.17
C LYS A 37 -4.94 -13.41 -13.35
N ARG A 38 -4.97 -13.92 -14.58
CA ARG A 38 -4.87 -15.36 -14.88
C ARG A 38 -3.49 -15.96 -14.55
N ASN A 39 -2.45 -15.13 -14.53
CA ASN A 39 -1.07 -15.52 -14.25
C ASN A 39 -0.74 -15.36 -12.75
N LEU A 40 -1.58 -14.67 -11.98
CA LEU A 40 -1.41 -14.48 -10.54
C LEU A 40 -1.44 -15.84 -9.84
N ARG A 41 -0.49 -16.06 -8.94
CA ARG A 41 -0.34 -17.28 -8.15
C ARG A 41 -0.38 -17.00 -6.65
N LYS A 42 0.19 -15.87 -6.22
CA LYS A 42 0.22 -15.47 -4.82
C LYS A 42 0.07 -13.97 -4.67
N THR A 43 -0.59 -13.56 -3.60
CA THR A 43 -0.56 -12.18 -3.10
C THR A 43 -0.16 -12.23 -1.64
N ARG A 44 0.80 -11.39 -1.22
CA ARG A 44 1.20 -11.24 0.18
C ARG A 44 1.74 -9.84 0.46
N ILE A 45 1.92 -9.52 1.73
CA ILE A 45 2.65 -8.32 2.16
C ILE A 45 4.11 -8.74 2.37
N ASP A 46 5.01 -8.08 1.66
CA ASP A 46 6.45 -8.25 1.82
C ASP A 46 6.99 -7.07 2.64
N PRO A 47 7.47 -7.29 3.87
CA PRO A 47 7.93 -6.22 4.76
C PRO A 47 9.11 -5.44 4.18
N GLN A 48 9.96 -6.08 3.38
CA GLN A 48 11.10 -5.47 2.71
C GLN A 48 11.30 -6.10 1.34
N ILE A 49 11.98 -5.38 0.46
CA ILE A 49 12.45 -5.91 -0.81
C ILE A 49 13.94 -6.26 -0.64
N ASN A 50 14.17 -7.49 -0.19
CA ASN A 50 15.50 -8.04 0.05
C ASN A 50 15.42 -9.57 -0.07
N PHE A 51 15.39 -10.06 -1.31
CA PHE A 51 15.15 -11.46 -1.61
C PHE A 51 16.30 -12.06 -2.38
N VAL A 52 16.68 -13.28 -1.97
CA VAL A 52 17.54 -14.18 -2.72
C VAL A 52 16.82 -15.53 -2.79
N TRP A 53 16.52 -15.98 -3.99
CA TRP A 53 15.84 -17.23 -4.27
C TRP A 53 16.81 -18.22 -4.90
N TRP A 54 16.87 -19.41 -4.32
CA TRP A 54 17.55 -20.59 -4.88
C TRP A 54 16.54 -21.66 -5.33
N ASP A 55 15.24 -21.36 -5.20
CA ASP A 55 14.08 -22.18 -5.51
C ASP A 55 12.84 -21.27 -5.56
N LYS A 56 11.63 -21.84 -5.56
CA LYS A 56 10.34 -21.15 -5.57
C LYS A 56 10.23 -20.00 -4.54
N PRO A 57 9.71 -18.82 -4.92
CA PRO A 57 9.46 -17.72 -3.98
C PRO A 57 8.25 -17.97 -3.05
N ALA A 58 7.38 -18.90 -3.44
CA ALA A 58 6.28 -19.45 -2.64
C ALA A 58 5.85 -20.81 -3.22
N PRO A 59 5.18 -21.70 -2.45
CA PRO A 59 4.76 -23.02 -2.93
C PRO A 59 3.93 -23.01 -4.22
N GLU A 60 3.12 -21.96 -4.42
CA GLU A 60 2.22 -21.79 -5.57
C GLU A 60 2.87 -21.12 -6.79
N VAL A 61 4.11 -20.64 -6.66
CA VAL A 61 4.86 -19.93 -7.72
C VAL A 61 5.95 -20.87 -8.24
N PRO A 62 6.17 -20.98 -9.56
CA PRO A 62 7.26 -21.79 -10.09
C PRO A 62 8.63 -21.25 -9.68
N ALA A 63 9.64 -22.13 -9.71
CA ALA A 63 11.02 -21.75 -9.40
C ALA A 63 11.66 -20.93 -10.54
N GLU A 64 11.20 -21.18 -11.77
CA GLU A 64 11.65 -20.52 -12.99
C GLU A 64 10.48 -19.74 -13.59
N PHE A 65 10.79 -18.75 -14.44
CA PHE A 65 9.81 -17.96 -15.17
C PHE A 65 8.68 -17.42 -14.28
N PHE A 66 9.06 -16.57 -13.33
CA PHE A 66 8.12 -15.84 -12.49
C PHE A 66 8.33 -14.34 -12.57
N ALA A 67 7.30 -13.58 -12.20
CA ALA A 67 7.36 -12.13 -12.07
C ALA A 67 6.70 -11.68 -10.78
N VAL A 68 7.09 -10.50 -10.30
CA VAL A 68 6.50 -9.90 -9.10
C VAL A 68 6.21 -8.42 -9.34
N GLU A 69 5.01 -7.98 -8.95
CA GLU A 69 4.62 -6.58 -8.88
C GLU A 69 4.42 -6.22 -7.40
N TRP A 70 5.25 -5.34 -6.88
CA TRP A 70 5.07 -4.74 -5.55
C TRP A 70 4.48 -3.35 -5.69
N THR A 71 3.39 -3.11 -4.97
CA THR A 71 2.71 -1.80 -4.94
C THR A 71 2.42 -1.37 -3.52
N GLY A 72 2.40 -0.07 -3.28
CA GLY A 72 2.06 0.52 -1.99
C GLY A 72 2.54 1.95 -1.90
N SER A 73 2.89 2.36 -0.68
CA SER A 73 3.50 3.67 -0.42
C SER A 73 4.89 3.52 0.19
N LEU A 74 5.82 4.33 -0.30
CA LEU A 74 7.08 4.67 0.37
C LEU A 74 6.80 5.80 1.37
N VAL A 75 7.21 5.61 2.62
CA VAL A 75 7.10 6.59 3.70
C VAL A 75 8.44 7.29 3.88
N VAL A 76 8.47 8.59 3.61
CA VAL A 76 9.66 9.44 3.74
C VAL A 76 9.52 10.27 5.01
N ASN A 77 10.37 10.00 6.01
CA ASN A 77 10.29 10.72 7.29
C ASN A 77 10.95 12.11 7.24
N GLN A 78 11.96 12.28 6.38
CA GLN A 78 12.70 13.52 6.21
C GLN A 78 12.67 13.95 4.75
N ALA A 79 12.19 15.15 4.47
CA ALA A 79 12.27 15.70 3.12
C ALA A 79 13.74 15.89 2.71
N GLY A 80 14.05 15.65 1.44
CA GLY A 80 15.39 15.89 0.92
C GLY A 80 15.68 15.19 -0.40
N LEU A 81 16.97 15.10 -0.71
CA LEU A 81 17.48 14.45 -1.92
C LEU A 81 17.80 12.99 -1.62
N TYR A 82 17.13 12.10 -2.34
CA TYR A 82 17.31 10.65 -2.23
C TYR A 82 17.89 10.09 -3.53
N ARG A 83 18.61 8.98 -3.43
CA ARG A 83 18.98 8.17 -4.60
C ARG A 83 18.60 6.73 -4.33
N PHE A 84 17.94 6.07 -5.27
CA PHE A 84 17.53 4.67 -5.13
C PHE A 84 18.56 3.76 -5.79
N TYR A 85 18.66 2.52 -5.29
CA TYR A 85 19.41 1.48 -5.95
C TYR A 85 18.67 0.15 -5.92
N ILE A 86 18.83 -0.62 -7.00
CA ILE A 86 18.28 -1.96 -7.14
C ILE A 86 19.41 -2.91 -7.51
N LEU A 87 19.57 -4.00 -6.75
CA LEU A 87 20.28 -5.20 -7.20
C LEU A 87 19.22 -6.13 -7.79
N THR A 88 19.40 -6.59 -9.04
CA THR A 88 18.41 -7.46 -9.70
C THR A 88 19.06 -8.54 -10.58
N ASP A 89 18.49 -9.74 -10.51
CA ASP A 89 18.68 -10.89 -11.41
C ASP A 89 17.31 -11.60 -11.57
N ASP A 90 16.62 -11.54 -12.71
CA ASP A 90 16.97 -10.84 -13.96
C ASP A 90 16.60 -9.35 -13.90
N GLY A 91 15.46 -8.96 -14.50
CA GLY A 91 15.14 -7.58 -14.82
C GLY A 91 14.18 -6.93 -13.84
N ALA A 92 14.38 -5.62 -13.59
CA ALA A 92 13.53 -4.84 -12.70
C ALA A 92 13.26 -3.41 -13.23
N ARG A 93 12.14 -2.84 -12.78
CA ARG A 93 11.78 -1.44 -13.00
C ARG A 93 11.17 -0.84 -11.75
N LEU A 94 11.55 0.39 -11.44
CA LEU A 94 11.06 1.12 -10.26
C LEU A 94 10.44 2.43 -10.67
N TRP A 95 9.22 2.66 -10.17
CA TRP A 95 8.53 3.93 -10.24
C TRP A 95 8.31 4.50 -8.84
N ILE A 96 8.56 5.80 -8.71
CA ILE A 96 8.17 6.59 -7.54
C ILE A 96 7.29 7.72 -8.04
N ASN A 97 6.08 7.87 -7.47
CA ASN A 97 5.08 8.85 -7.91
C ASN A 97 4.84 8.80 -9.43
N ASP A 98 4.64 7.58 -9.96
CA ASP A 98 4.39 7.31 -11.39
C ASP A 98 5.55 7.67 -12.35
N LYS A 99 6.68 8.18 -11.84
CA LYS A 99 7.90 8.43 -12.62
C LYS A 99 8.79 7.19 -12.59
N LEU A 100 9.14 6.67 -13.77
CA LEU A 100 10.15 5.61 -13.92
C LEU A 100 11.52 6.19 -13.55
N ILE A 101 12.15 5.65 -12.50
CA ILE A 101 13.45 6.14 -12.00
C ILE A 101 14.58 5.13 -12.17
N ILE A 102 14.27 3.85 -12.37
CA ILE A 102 15.22 2.80 -12.75
C ILE A 102 14.54 1.91 -13.80
N ASP A 103 15.19 1.71 -14.94
CA ASP A 103 14.77 0.79 -16.00
C ASP A 103 15.89 -0.20 -16.33
N ALA A 104 15.80 -1.41 -15.77
CA ALA A 104 16.72 -2.50 -15.98
C ALA A 104 15.96 -3.74 -16.50
N TRP A 105 15.11 -3.57 -17.50
CA TRP A 105 14.24 -4.63 -18.02
C TRP A 105 14.90 -5.52 -19.08
N LYS A 106 15.90 -6.30 -18.66
CA LYS A 106 16.64 -7.24 -19.51
C LYS A 106 17.11 -8.44 -18.70
N ASP A 107 17.49 -9.51 -19.42
CA ASP A 107 18.09 -10.70 -18.81
C ASP A 107 19.55 -10.39 -18.44
N GLN A 108 19.97 -10.82 -17.25
CA GLN A 108 21.28 -10.49 -16.70
C GLN A 108 21.56 -11.22 -15.40
N ALA A 109 22.84 -11.47 -15.13
CA ALA A 109 23.31 -11.82 -13.79
C ALA A 109 23.10 -10.66 -12.79
N PRO A 110 23.30 -10.88 -11.47
CA PRO A 110 23.05 -9.86 -10.45
C PRO A 110 23.81 -8.57 -10.74
N THR A 111 23.06 -7.50 -11.00
CA THR A 111 23.63 -6.19 -11.35
C THR A 111 22.94 -5.09 -10.55
N VAL A 112 23.74 -4.15 -10.04
CA VAL A 112 23.25 -2.97 -9.32
C VAL A 112 22.99 -1.82 -10.29
N TYR A 113 21.80 -1.23 -10.19
CA TYR A 113 21.41 0.00 -10.87
C TYR A 113 21.12 1.09 -9.86
N HIS A 114 21.40 2.34 -10.23
CA HIS A 114 21.08 3.50 -9.42
C HIS A 114 20.14 4.44 -10.19
N SER A 115 19.21 5.08 -9.49
CA SER A 115 18.46 6.19 -10.06
C SER A 115 19.33 7.45 -10.15
N ASP A 116 18.82 8.46 -10.85
CA ASP A 116 19.21 9.86 -10.59
C ASP A 116 18.79 10.30 -9.18
N VAL A 117 19.29 11.45 -8.74
CA VAL A 117 18.84 12.07 -7.50
C VAL A 117 17.36 12.50 -7.65
N LEU A 118 16.55 12.15 -6.66
CA LEU A 118 15.13 12.45 -6.59
C LEU A 118 14.83 13.27 -5.33
N ALA A 119 14.23 14.45 -5.51
CA ALA A 119 13.71 15.23 -4.39
C ALA A 119 12.40 14.63 -3.89
N LEU A 120 12.33 14.30 -2.60
CA LEU A 120 11.14 13.80 -1.94
C LEU A 120 10.75 14.71 -0.77
N SER A 121 9.46 14.98 -0.63
CA SER A 121 8.88 15.60 0.56
C SER A 121 8.78 14.57 1.69
N ALA A 122 8.62 15.01 2.93
CA ALA A 122 8.17 14.11 3.98
C ALA A 122 6.73 13.65 3.71
N GLY A 123 6.41 12.41 4.05
CA GLY A 123 5.10 11.80 3.86
C GLY A 123 5.10 10.60 2.91
N TYR A 124 3.95 10.35 2.29
CA TYR A 124 3.68 9.14 1.52
C TYR A 124 3.85 9.38 0.02
N HIS A 125 4.64 8.53 -0.62
CA HIS A 125 4.93 8.52 -2.04
C HIS A 125 4.52 7.19 -2.66
N LYS A 126 3.86 7.21 -3.82
CA LYS A 126 3.47 5.97 -4.49
C LYS A 126 4.72 5.22 -4.94
N ILE A 127 4.77 3.91 -4.70
CA ILE A 127 5.84 3.04 -5.20
C ILE A 127 5.22 1.89 -6.01
N ASP A 128 5.81 1.63 -7.18
CA ASP A 128 5.57 0.45 -8.01
C ASP A 128 6.94 -0.12 -8.36
N LEU A 129 7.18 -1.39 -8.01
CA LEU A 129 8.37 -2.14 -8.37
C LEU A 129 7.95 -3.39 -9.11
N ARG A 130 8.48 -3.58 -10.31
CA ARG A 130 8.28 -4.78 -11.10
C ARG A 130 9.58 -5.52 -11.27
N PHE A 131 9.50 -6.84 -11.20
CA PHE A 131 10.62 -7.75 -11.33
C PHE A 131 10.20 -8.97 -12.15
N TYR A 132 11.13 -9.55 -12.90
CA TYR A 132 10.98 -10.88 -13.46
C TYR A 132 12.26 -11.68 -13.32
N ASN A 133 12.11 -13.00 -13.29
CA ASN A 133 13.20 -13.95 -13.24
C ASN A 133 12.93 -15.12 -14.19
N LYS A 134 13.93 -15.54 -14.97
CA LYS A 134 13.81 -16.66 -15.90
C LYS A 134 14.24 -17.99 -15.30
N TYR A 135 15.34 -18.04 -14.56
CA TYR A 135 15.93 -19.29 -14.08
C TYR A 135 15.69 -19.51 -12.58
N VAL A 136 16.25 -20.59 -12.03
CA VAL A 136 15.99 -20.98 -10.63
C VAL A 136 16.55 -19.97 -9.64
N PHE A 137 17.76 -19.46 -9.90
CA PHE A 137 18.33 -18.40 -9.10
C PHE A 137 17.65 -17.08 -9.46
N GLY A 138 17.29 -16.29 -8.46
CA GLY A 138 16.80 -14.93 -8.65
C GLY A 138 17.10 -14.07 -7.45
N GLU A 139 17.40 -12.80 -7.68
CA GLU A 139 17.78 -11.87 -6.62
C GLU A 139 17.15 -10.50 -6.88
N ILE A 140 16.60 -9.89 -5.82
CA ILE A 140 16.11 -8.51 -5.88
C ILE A 140 16.29 -7.84 -4.52
N MET A 141 16.97 -6.70 -4.52
CA MET A 141 17.08 -5.83 -3.35
C MET A 141 16.75 -4.40 -3.75
N LEU A 142 16.00 -3.69 -2.91
CA LEU A 142 15.74 -2.25 -3.08
C LEU A 142 16.26 -1.49 -1.87
N GLY A 143 17.17 -0.56 -2.13
CA GLY A 143 17.68 0.35 -1.13
C GLY A 143 17.67 1.80 -1.59
N TRP A 144 18.04 2.67 -0.66
CA TRP A 144 18.16 4.10 -0.90
C TRP A 144 19.42 4.67 -0.26
N ILE A 145 19.83 5.84 -0.75
CA ILE A 145 20.78 6.74 -0.13
C ILE A 145 19.97 7.95 0.30
N ARG A 146 19.96 8.19 1.61
CA ARG A 146 19.17 9.24 2.26
C ARG A 146 19.88 10.61 2.20
N PRO A 147 19.17 11.71 2.53
CA PRO A 147 19.75 13.06 2.56
C PRO A 147 20.94 13.21 3.53
N ASP A 148 21.01 12.37 4.56
CA ASP A 148 22.12 12.32 5.53
C ASP A 148 23.31 11.45 5.05
N GLY A 149 23.23 10.90 3.83
CA GLY A 149 24.28 10.09 3.21
C GLY A 149 24.26 8.61 3.61
N ILE A 150 23.32 8.18 4.45
CA ILE A 150 23.19 6.77 4.83
C ILE A 150 22.62 5.96 3.67
N ALA A 151 23.33 4.90 3.28
CA ALA A 151 22.89 3.92 2.31
C ALA A 151 22.39 2.66 3.04
N GLU A 152 21.16 2.25 2.76
CA GLU A 152 20.54 1.08 3.40
C GLU A 152 19.48 0.45 2.49
N ILE A 153 19.21 -0.83 2.71
CA ILE A 153 17.96 -1.45 2.25
C ILE A 153 16.81 -0.72 2.93
N ILE A 154 15.79 -0.36 2.16
CA ILE A 154 14.68 0.44 2.69
C ILE A 154 14.02 -0.34 3.84
N PRO A 155 13.97 0.23 5.07
CA PRO A 155 13.37 -0.43 6.22
C PRO A 155 11.88 -0.70 6.04
N SER A 156 11.36 -1.70 6.74
CA SER A 156 9.95 -2.11 6.60
C SER A 156 8.95 -1.02 6.94
N GLU A 157 9.27 -0.20 7.94
CA GLU A 157 8.50 0.95 8.40
C GLU A 157 8.45 2.09 7.37
N ASN A 158 9.34 2.06 6.39
CA ASN A 158 9.32 2.98 5.26
C ASN A 158 8.43 2.47 4.12
N TYR A 159 7.74 1.35 4.30
CA TYR A 159 6.69 0.88 3.40
C TYR A 159 5.35 0.85 4.11
N ALA A 160 4.29 1.20 3.40
CA ALA A 160 2.95 1.23 3.93
C ALA A 160 1.93 0.74 2.89
N THR A 161 1.10 -0.20 3.30
CA THR A 161 0.02 -0.76 2.47
C THR A 161 -1.30 -0.78 3.24
N PRO A 162 -2.39 -0.20 2.70
CA PRO A 162 -3.73 -0.37 3.24
C PRO A 162 -4.17 -1.84 3.20
N LEU A 163 -4.77 -2.32 4.27
CA LEU A 163 -5.25 -3.71 4.42
C LEU A 163 -6.55 -3.96 3.66
N ASN A 164 -7.27 -2.90 3.29
CA ASN A 164 -8.54 -2.98 2.57
C ASN A 164 -8.82 -1.65 1.87
N ASP A 165 -9.66 -1.67 0.85
CA ASP A 165 -10.15 -0.47 0.17
C ASP A 165 -11.35 0.16 0.90
N LYS A 166 -11.65 -0.28 2.13
CA LYS A 166 -12.79 0.17 2.93
C LYS A 166 -12.42 0.54 4.34
N ILE A 167 -13.01 1.61 4.86
CA ILE A 167 -13.07 1.89 6.30
C ILE A 167 -14.37 1.30 6.84
N LEU A 168 -14.28 0.47 7.87
CA LEU A 168 -15.45 -0.16 8.50
C LEU A 168 -15.82 0.60 9.78
N ILE A 169 -17.08 1.00 9.89
CA ILE A 169 -17.64 1.61 11.10
C ILE A 169 -18.71 0.68 11.65
N LYS A 170 -18.51 0.20 12.88
CA LYS A 170 -19.39 -0.74 13.57
C LYS A 170 -20.24 -0.03 14.64
N GLY A 171 -21.37 -0.63 14.99
CA GLY A 171 -22.26 -0.13 16.04
C GLY A 171 -23.23 0.96 15.57
N LEU A 172 -23.43 1.10 14.27
CA LEU A 172 -24.36 2.07 13.69
C LEU A 172 -25.72 1.43 13.43
N PRO A 173 -26.83 1.99 13.95
CA PRO A 173 -28.17 1.55 13.58
C PRO A 173 -28.40 1.63 12.06
N SER A 174 -29.20 0.71 11.53
CA SER A 174 -29.52 0.71 10.09
C SER A 174 -30.15 2.04 9.66
N LYS A 175 -29.85 2.46 8.42
CA LYS A 175 -30.25 3.74 7.81
C LYS A 175 -29.55 4.98 8.35
N TYR A 176 -28.74 4.87 9.41
CA TYR A 176 -27.93 6.00 9.85
C TYR A 176 -26.87 6.29 8.78
N ARG A 177 -26.61 7.57 8.52
CA ARG A 177 -25.58 7.99 7.56
C ARG A 177 -24.32 8.38 8.30
N ILE A 178 -23.17 7.96 7.80
CA ILE A 178 -21.87 8.44 8.23
C ILE A 178 -21.17 9.14 7.08
N GLU A 179 -20.49 10.24 7.39
CA GLU A 179 -19.69 11.02 6.45
C GLU A 179 -18.27 11.17 7.00
N LEU A 180 -17.26 11.04 6.14
CA LEU A 180 -15.87 11.36 6.45
C LEU A 180 -15.52 12.71 5.84
N TRP A 181 -14.94 13.59 6.65
CA TRP A 181 -14.62 14.97 6.31
C TRP A 181 -13.13 15.28 6.51
N SER A 182 -12.55 16.07 5.61
CA SER A 182 -11.23 16.69 5.73
C SER A 182 -11.21 17.98 4.90
N GLY A 183 -11.43 19.14 5.54
CA GLY A 183 -11.67 20.42 4.86
C GLY A 183 -13.00 20.52 4.08
N GLY A 184 -13.56 19.38 3.67
CA GLY A 184 -14.88 19.18 3.07
C GLY A 184 -15.31 17.71 3.15
N LYS A 185 -16.52 17.38 2.71
CA LYS A 185 -17.01 16.00 2.70
C LYS A 185 -16.22 15.19 1.65
N LEU A 186 -15.56 14.14 2.10
CA LEU A 186 -14.81 13.23 1.24
C LEU A 186 -15.66 12.03 0.83
N LEU A 187 -16.28 11.37 1.81
CA LEU A 187 -17.00 10.12 1.63
C LEU A 187 -18.27 10.09 2.46
N GLU A 188 -19.21 9.27 2.04
CA GLU A 188 -20.42 8.96 2.81
C GLU A 188 -20.83 7.51 2.64
N ALA A 189 -21.49 6.96 3.65
CA ALA A 189 -22.08 5.63 3.61
C ALA A 189 -23.34 5.60 4.48
N GLU A 190 -24.29 4.76 4.07
CA GLU A 190 -25.44 4.41 4.88
C GLU A 190 -25.17 3.09 5.62
N ALA A 191 -25.52 3.04 6.89
CA ALA A 191 -25.36 1.87 7.72
C ALA A 191 -26.42 0.80 7.41
N LYS A 192 -25.98 -0.46 7.32
CA LYS A 192 -26.80 -1.66 7.16
C LYS A 192 -26.24 -2.75 8.07
N ASP A 193 -27.12 -3.49 8.73
CA ASP A 193 -26.77 -4.61 9.61
C ASP A 193 -25.74 -4.23 10.70
N GLY A 194 -25.93 -3.06 11.32
CA GLY A 194 -25.07 -2.61 12.42
C GLY A 194 -23.73 -2.00 11.99
N LYS A 195 -23.48 -1.82 10.69
CA LYS A 195 -22.21 -1.31 10.16
C LYS A 195 -22.38 -0.38 8.95
N ALA A 196 -21.39 0.49 8.74
CA ALA A 196 -21.23 1.27 7.51
C ALA A 196 -19.83 1.03 6.93
N GLU A 197 -19.71 1.05 5.61
CA GLU A 197 -18.46 0.83 4.89
C GLU A 197 -18.21 2.03 3.97
N LEU A 198 -17.16 2.80 4.24
CA LEU A 198 -16.72 3.90 3.37
C LEU A 198 -15.69 3.37 2.37
N ASP A 199 -15.95 3.53 1.08
CA ASP A 199 -15.03 3.12 0.01
C ASP A 199 -13.92 4.17 -0.16
N VAL A 200 -12.67 3.76 0.06
CA VAL A 200 -11.47 4.59 -0.02
C VAL A 200 -10.54 4.12 -1.13
N LYS A 201 -11.01 3.32 -2.09
CA LYS A 201 -10.17 2.72 -3.14
C LYS A 201 -9.33 3.74 -3.92
N GLU A 202 -9.87 4.94 -4.14
CA GLU A 202 -9.18 6.02 -4.85
C GLU A 202 -8.28 6.88 -3.94
N ILE A 203 -8.25 6.59 -2.62
CA ILE A 203 -7.49 7.34 -1.62
C ILE A 203 -6.25 6.55 -1.22
N MET A 204 -5.12 6.94 -1.83
CA MET A 204 -3.82 6.29 -1.65
C MET A 204 -2.96 6.91 -0.54
N LYS A 205 -3.49 7.89 0.21
CA LYS A 205 -2.79 8.66 1.25
C LYS A 205 -3.60 8.63 2.55
N PRO A 206 -2.97 8.82 3.72
CA PRO A 206 -3.72 8.90 4.96
C PRO A 206 -4.66 10.10 4.93
N ILE A 207 -5.82 9.95 5.56
CA ILE A 207 -6.76 11.05 5.76
C ILE A 207 -6.63 11.53 7.20
N ASP A 208 -6.27 12.80 7.35
CA ASP A 208 -6.48 13.53 8.61
C ASP A 208 -7.86 14.16 8.54
N GLY A 209 -8.80 13.64 9.32
CA GLY A 209 -10.20 13.98 9.15
C GLY A 209 -11.07 13.63 10.34
N TYR A 210 -12.36 13.82 10.20
CA TYR A 210 -13.33 13.56 11.26
C TYR A 210 -14.63 13.01 10.66
N PHE A 211 -15.41 12.33 11.50
CA PHE A 211 -16.65 11.69 11.10
C PHE A 211 -17.86 12.48 11.59
N LYS A 212 -18.87 12.60 10.73
CA LYS A 212 -20.21 13.08 11.09
C LYS A 212 -21.21 11.93 10.96
N ILE A 213 -22.11 11.81 11.92
CA ILE A 213 -23.12 10.75 11.94
C ILE A 213 -24.49 11.39 12.04
N TYR A 214 -25.39 10.96 11.16
CA TYR A 214 -26.75 11.41 11.06
C TYR A 214 -27.68 10.23 11.31
N ASP A 215 -28.78 10.49 12.01
CA ASP A 215 -29.86 9.51 12.16
C ASP A 215 -30.64 9.32 10.84
N ASP A 216 -31.62 8.41 10.86
CA ASP A 216 -32.46 8.07 9.70
C ASP A 216 -33.40 9.21 9.26
N THR A 217 -33.50 10.29 10.03
CA THR A 217 -34.22 11.52 9.68
C THR A 217 -33.31 12.58 9.06
N GLY A 218 -31.99 12.34 9.04
CA GLY A 218 -30.99 13.28 8.54
C GLY A 218 -30.51 14.30 9.59
N ARG A 219 -30.86 14.12 10.86
CA ARG A 219 -30.37 14.98 11.94
C ARG A 219 -28.97 14.55 12.35
N LEU A 220 -28.04 15.50 12.47
CA LEU A 220 -26.70 15.26 13.01
C LEU A 220 -26.80 14.85 14.50
N ILE A 221 -26.25 13.69 14.83
CA ILE A 221 -26.26 13.14 16.20
C ILE A 221 -24.87 13.08 16.84
N PHE A 222 -23.80 13.04 16.04
CA PHE A 222 -22.44 12.96 16.54
C PHE A 222 -21.44 13.51 15.52
N GLU A 223 -20.41 14.19 16.04
CA GLU A 223 -19.23 14.61 15.31
C GLU A 223 -17.99 14.19 16.11
N SER A 224 -17.07 13.45 15.47
CA SER A 224 -15.83 13.04 16.11
C SER A 224 -14.84 14.20 16.18
N PRO A 225 -13.86 14.17 17.12
CA PRO A 225 -12.66 14.98 16.96
C PRO A 225 -11.91 14.60 15.67
N VAL A 226 -10.92 15.42 15.30
CA VAL A 226 -9.99 15.08 14.21
C VAL A 226 -9.18 13.85 14.60
N ILE A 227 -9.18 12.87 13.72
CA ILE A 227 -8.43 11.62 13.79
C ILE A 227 -7.38 11.67 12.69
N ARG A 228 -6.13 11.44 13.08
CA ARG A 228 -5.00 11.42 12.14
C ARG A 228 -4.78 10.04 11.54
N ASP A 229 -4.17 10.00 10.37
CA ASP A 229 -3.72 8.79 9.70
C ASP A 229 -4.84 7.74 9.55
N ILE A 230 -6.01 8.16 9.05
CA ILE A 230 -7.10 7.23 8.70
C ILE A 230 -6.76 6.54 7.39
N TRP A 231 -6.85 5.21 7.38
CA TRP A 231 -6.51 4.36 6.24
C TRP A 231 -7.64 3.41 5.87
N GLY A 232 -7.66 3.00 4.61
CA GLY A 232 -8.40 1.81 4.21
C GLY A 232 -7.98 0.59 5.03
N GLY A 233 -8.96 -0.17 5.49
CA GLY A 233 -8.81 -1.26 6.45
C GLY A 233 -8.97 -0.84 7.92
N ASP A 234 -9.06 0.46 8.23
CA ASP A 234 -9.36 0.90 9.59
C ASP A 234 -10.74 0.36 10.01
N ILE A 235 -10.84 -0.04 11.27
CA ILE A 235 -12.11 -0.39 11.89
C ILE A 235 -12.35 0.56 13.05
N PHE A 236 -13.46 1.28 12.98
CA PHE A 236 -13.98 2.09 14.06
C PHE A 236 -15.21 1.46 14.69
N GLN A 237 -15.40 1.70 15.98
CA GLN A 237 -16.55 1.25 16.75
C GLN A 237 -17.25 2.46 17.35
N ILE A 238 -18.56 2.54 17.15
CA ILE A 238 -19.44 3.44 17.90
C ILE A 238 -19.79 2.79 19.23
N GLY A 239 -19.58 3.54 20.31
CA GLY A 239 -20.04 3.23 21.66
C GLY A 239 -21.01 4.31 22.17
N GLU A 240 -21.79 3.95 23.18
CA GLU A 240 -22.53 4.89 24.01
C GLU A 240 -21.68 5.19 25.25
N GLU A 241 -21.56 6.48 25.60
CA GLU A 241 -20.97 6.97 26.86
C GLU A 241 -21.97 6.84 28.02
#